data_AF-A0A2S9GEQ2-F1
#
_entry.id   AF-A0A2S9GEQ2-F1
#
_cell.length_a   1.000
_cell.length_b   1.000
_cell.length_c   1.000
_cell.angle_alpha   90.00
_cell.angle_beta   90.00
_cell.angle_gamma   90.00
#
_symmetry.space_group_name_H-M   'P 1'
#
loop_
_entity.id
_entity.type
_entity.pdbx_description
1 polymer ?
#
loop_
_entity_poly.entity_id
_entity_poly.type
_entity_poly.pdbx_seq_one_letter_code
_entity_poly.pdbx_strand_id
1 'polypeptide(L)'
;IVGKRGTARFLNITVQGPRPSGPGVLHEPFGDVPEANLLGEQPTVGPDGAVEIFIGGPERAPNWLPTTAGSRKVFIRQGFDSWDE
;
A
#
# COMPACT_ATOMS: atom_id res chain seq x y z
N ILE A 1 -10.04 -1.27 0.88
CA ILE A 1 -9.41 -1.59 2.20
C ILE A 1 -10.00 -0.62 3.21
N VAL A 2 -10.52 -1.10 4.34
CA VAL A 2 -11.09 -0.24 5.40
C VAL A 2 -10.45 -0.57 6.74
N GLY A 3 -10.31 0.41 7.63
CA GLY A 3 -9.73 0.20 8.95
C GLY A 3 -9.47 1.50 9.71
N LYS A 4 -8.57 1.44 10.69
CA LYS A 4 -8.08 2.60 11.44
C LYS A 4 -6.64 2.93 11.03
N ARG A 5 -6.27 4.21 10.97
CA ARG A 5 -4.91 4.66 10.62
C ARG A 5 -3.85 4.07 11.57
N GLY A 6 -4.21 3.86 12.84
CA GLY A 6 -3.27 3.39 13.85
C GLY A 6 -2.14 4.40 14.12
N THR A 7 -1.10 3.95 14.81
CA THR A 7 0.00 4.78 15.32
C THR A 7 1.25 4.71 14.44
N ALA A 8 1.46 3.60 13.72
CA ALA A 8 2.63 3.34 12.88
C ALA A 8 3.12 4.59 12.14
N ARG A 9 4.34 5.04 12.49
CA ARG A 9 5.00 6.21 11.87
C ARG A 9 5.27 5.97 10.39
N PHE A 10 5.68 4.77 10.03
CA PHE A 10 5.83 4.37 8.65
C PHE A 10 4.61 3.57 8.20
N LEU A 11 3.89 4.10 7.20
CA LEU A 11 2.86 3.37 6.48
C LEU A 11 3.11 3.50 4.98
N ASN A 12 3.09 2.37 4.28
CA ASN A 12 3.10 2.36 2.83
C ASN A 12 2.19 1.26 2.30
N ILE A 13 1.34 1.64 1.34
CA ILE A 13 0.40 0.74 0.68
C ILE A 13 0.69 0.82 -0.81
N THR A 14 1.03 -0.32 -1.39
CA THR A 14 1.53 -0.40 -2.77
C THR A 14 0.70 -1.38 -3.58
N VAL A 15 0.25 -0.97 -4.76
CA VAL A 15 -0.16 -1.91 -5.81
C VAL A 15 1.09 -2.36 -6.54
N GLN A 16 1.29 -3.68 -6.62
CA GLN A 16 2.46 -4.30 -7.25
C GLN A 16 2.05 -5.16 -8.44
N GLY A 17 2.81 -5.00 -9.52
CA GLY A 17 2.76 -5.78 -10.75
C GLY A 17 3.58 -7.06 -10.66
N PRO A 18 3.80 -7.77 -11.78
CA PRO A 18 4.49 -9.05 -11.78
C PRO A 18 5.95 -8.91 -11.37
N ARG A 19 6.40 -9.79 -10.47
CA ARG A 19 7.83 -10.03 -10.20
C ARG A 19 8.59 -10.42 -11.48
N PRO A 20 9.66 -9.69 -11.85
CA PRO A 20 10.48 -10.04 -12.99
C PRO A 20 11.34 -11.29 -12.70
N SER A 21 11.79 -11.97 -13.74
CA SER A 21 12.80 -13.03 -13.62
C SER A 21 14.21 -12.44 -13.71
N GLY A 22 15.16 -13.01 -12.96
CA GLY A 22 16.58 -12.69 -13.14
C GLY A 22 17.39 -12.68 -11.84
N PRO A 23 18.72 -12.57 -11.96
CA PRO A 23 19.60 -12.41 -10.82
C PRO A 23 19.27 -11.10 -10.07
N GLY A 24 19.37 -11.13 -8.74
CA GLY A 24 19.10 -9.96 -7.87
C GLY A 24 17.62 -9.69 -7.55
N VAL A 25 16.69 -10.43 -8.16
CA VAL A 25 15.27 -10.32 -7.79
C VAL A 25 14.99 -11.12 -6.52
N LEU A 26 14.54 -10.43 -5.46
CA LEU A 26 14.18 -11.05 -4.18
C LEU A 26 13.14 -12.17 -4.36
N HIS A 27 13.09 -13.13 -3.43
CA HIS A 27 12.10 -14.20 -3.42
C HIS A 27 10.74 -13.71 -2.88
N GLU A 28 9.66 -14.44 -3.14
CA GLU A 28 8.35 -14.11 -2.57
C GLU A 28 8.38 -14.11 -1.03
N PRO A 29 7.73 -13.15 -0.35
CA PRO A 29 6.73 -12.22 -0.89
C PRO A 29 7.31 -10.90 -1.45
N PHE A 30 8.62 -10.81 -1.70
CA PHE A 30 9.29 -9.61 -2.19
C PHE A 30 9.66 -9.72 -3.69
N GLY A 31 10.10 -8.60 -4.28
CA GLY A 31 10.63 -8.55 -5.65
C GLY A 31 9.62 -8.16 -6.73
N ASP A 32 8.33 -8.09 -6.42
CA ASP A 32 7.32 -7.54 -7.32
C ASP A 32 7.55 -6.03 -7.58
N VAL A 33 7.21 -5.58 -8.78
CA VAL A 33 7.43 -4.19 -9.23
C VAL A 33 6.35 -3.27 -8.66
N PRO A 34 6.70 -2.19 -7.94
CA PRO A 34 5.72 -1.18 -7.52
C PRO A 34 5.10 -0.46 -8.72
N GLU A 35 3.77 -0.43 -8.80
CA GLU A 35 3.03 0.28 -9.86
C GLU A 35 2.42 1.58 -9.33
N ALA A 36 1.89 1.59 -8.10
CA ALA A 36 1.34 2.77 -7.45
C ALA A 36 1.49 2.70 -5.93
N ASN A 37 1.63 3.85 -5.27
CA ASN A 37 1.92 3.94 -3.83
C ASN A 37 1.11 5.03 -3.14
N LEU A 38 0.63 4.72 -1.93
CA LEU A 38 0.21 5.70 -0.94
C LEU A 38 1.23 5.65 0.20
N LEU A 39 1.81 6.82 0.52
CA LEU A 39 2.78 7.02 1.60
C LEU A 39 2.09 7.62 2.82
N GLY A 40 2.60 7.35 4.02
CA GLY A 40 1.86 7.46 5.29
C GLY A 40 1.12 8.76 5.60
N GLU A 41 1.55 9.91 5.07
CA GLU A 41 0.88 11.22 5.25
C GLU A 41 -0.18 11.52 4.19
N GLN A 42 -0.23 10.75 3.10
CA GLN A 42 -1.11 10.97 1.96
C GLN A 42 -2.56 10.48 2.19
N PRO A 43 -2.82 9.37 2.93
CA PRO A 43 -4.19 8.97 3.20
C PRO A 43 -4.93 10.05 3.99
N THR A 44 -6.06 10.49 3.46
CA THR A 44 -7.06 11.24 4.21
C THR A 44 -7.68 10.33 5.26
N VAL A 45 -7.70 10.81 6.50
CA VAL A 45 -8.20 10.06 7.65
C VAL A 45 -9.45 10.75 8.17
N GLY A 46 -10.49 9.97 8.43
CA GLY A 46 -11.73 10.44 9.06
C GLY A 46 -11.51 10.91 10.50
N PRO A 47 -12.49 11.63 11.07
CA PRO A 47 -12.36 12.26 12.40
C PRO A 47 -12.16 11.25 13.55
N ASP A 48 -12.54 10.00 13.35
CA ASP A 48 -12.40 8.90 14.32
C ASP A 48 -11.19 7.99 14.01
N GLY A 49 -10.27 8.46 13.15
CA GLY A 49 -9.14 7.67 12.67
C GLY A 49 -9.49 6.66 11.58
N ALA A 50 -10.73 6.64 11.06
CA ALA A 50 -11.13 5.74 9.99
C ALA A 50 -10.37 6.05 8.68
N VAL A 51 -9.99 4.99 7.98
CA VAL A 51 -9.37 5.05 6.65
C VAL A 51 -10.11 4.11 5.73
N GLU A 52 -10.45 4.60 4.56
CA GLU A 52 -10.91 3.81 3.41
C GLU A 52 -9.98 4.09 2.24
N ILE A 53 -9.49 3.02 1.60
CA ILE A 53 -8.61 3.08 0.42
C ILE A 53 -9.22 2.23 -0.68
N PHE A 54 -9.41 2.85 -1.84
CA PHE A 54 -9.91 2.22 -3.06
C PHE A 54 -8.73 1.69 -3.89
N ILE A 55 -8.85 0.47 -4.40
CA ILE A 55 -7.85 -0.16 -5.26
C ILE A 55 -8.50 -0.45 -6.62
N GLY A 56 -7.93 0.12 -7.68
CA GLY A 56 -8.40 -0.04 -9.05
C GLY A 56 -9.74 0.66 -9.34
N GLY A 57 -10.31 0.34 -10.49
CA GLY A 57 -11.54 0.98 -10.99
C GLY A 57 -11.32 2.41 -11.51
N PRO A 58 -12.41 3.17 -11.72
CA PRO A 58 -12.32 4.58 -12.08
C PRO A 58 -11.55 5.37 -11.02
N GLU A 59 -10.88 6.44 -11.45
CA GLU A 59 -10.18 7.35 -10.55
C GLU A 59 -11.09 7.88 -9.45
N ARG A 60 -10.57 7.85 -8.21
CA ARG A 60 -11.22 8.38 -7.01
C ARG A 60 -10.21 9.25 -6.27
N ALA A 61 -10.64 10.37 -5.73
CA ALA A 61 -9.82 11.18 -4.84
C ALA A 61 -10.63 11.53 -3.57
N PRO A 62 -10.03 11.54 -2.37
CA PRO A 62 -8.70 11.02 -1.98
C PRO A 62 -8.69 9.48 -1.73
N ASN A 63 -7.51 8.91 -1.41
CA ASN A 63 -7.30 7.50 -1.01
C ASN A 63 -7.57 6.44 -2.09
N TRP A 64 -6.97 6.60 -3.27
CA TRP A 64 -7.09 5.65 -4.36
C TRP A 64 -5.74 5.23 -4.92
N LEU A 65 -5.64 3.98 -5.32
CA LEU A 65 -4.50 3.45 -6.06
C LEU A 65 -5.00 2.83 -7.37
N PRO A 66 -4.45 3.24 -8.52
CA PRO A 66 -4.76 2.59 -9.78
C PRO A 66 -4.23 1.16 -9.82
N THR A 67 -4.86 0.33 -10.64
CA THR A 67 -4.38 -1.00 -11.02
C THR A 67 -4.20 -1.07 -12.52
N THR A 68 -3.22 -1.84 -12.97
CA THR A 68 -3.07 -2.27 -14.36
C THR A 68 -3.71 -3.66 -14.54
N ALA A 69 -3.82 -4.13 -15.79
CA ALA A 69 -4.20 -5.52 -16.05
C ALA A 69 -3.16 -6.54 -15.51
N GLY A 70 -1.93 -6.11 -15.22
CA GLY A 70 -0.85 -6.92 -14.67
C GLY A 70 -0.70 -6.82 -13.15
N SER A 71 -1.43 -5.91 -12.47
CA SER A 71 -1.41 -5.80 -11.02
C SER A 71 -1.81 -7.13 -10.39
N ARG A 72 -0.97 -7.64 -9.47
CA ARG A 72 -1.17 -8.97 -8.86
C ARG A 72 -1.25 -8.97 -7.34
N LYS A 73 -0.76 -7.91 -6.67
CA LYS A 73 -0.63 -7.90 -5.22
C LYS A 73 -0.79 -6.49 -4.66
N VAL A 74 -1.43 -6.40 -3.50
CA VAL A 74 -1.33 -5.22 -2.64
C VAL A 74 -0.35 -5.55 -1.51
N PHE A 75 0.68 -4.72 -1.36
CA PHE A 75 1.70 -4.88 -0.34
C PHE A 75 1.61 -3.74 0.67
N ILE A 76 1.35 -4.09 1.93
CA ILE A 76 1.14 -3.13 3.03
C ILE A 76 2.30 -3.28 3.99
N ARG A 77 2.97 -2.17 4.28
CA ARG A 77 4.07 -2.11 5.23
C ARG A 77 3.74 -1.12 6.33
N GLN A 78 3.85 -1.58 7.55
CA GLN A 78 3.79 -0.77 8.76
C GLN A 78 5.13 -0.90 9.48
N GLY A 79 5.73 0.24 9.79
CA GLY A 79 6.94 0.32 10.59
C GLY A 79 6.61 1.02 11.90
N PHE A 80 6.97 0.36 12.98
CA PHE A 80 6.81 0.83 14.35
C PHE A 80 8.20 1.02 14.95
N ASP A 81 8.36 2.08 15.74
CA ASP A 81 9.65 2.36 16.39
C ASP A 81 9.82 1.50 17.66
N SER A 82 8.72 0.98 18.21
CA SER A 82 8.71 0.07 19.35
C SER A 82 7.51 -0.86 19.34
N TRP A 83 7.55 -1.94 20.12
CA TRP A 83 6.44 -2.88 20.27
C TRP A 83 5.27 -2.34 21.11
N ASP A 84 5.53 -1.31 21.92
CA ASP A 84 4.54 -0.70 22.81
C ASP A 84 3.74 0.43 22.13
N GLU A 85 3.94 0.62 20.83
CA GLU A 85 3.24 1.61 19.99
C GLU A 85 1.86 1.13 19.50
#